data_AF-A0AAW7X865-F1
#
_entry.id   AF-A0AAW7X865-F1
#
_cell.length_a   1.000
_cell.length_b   1.000
_cell.length_c   1.000
_cell.angle_alpha   90.00
_cell.angle_beta   90.00
_cell.angle_gamma   90.00
#
_symmetry.space_group_name_H-M   'P 1'
#
loop_
_entity.id
_entity.type
_entity.pdbx_description
1 polymer ?
#
loop_
_entity_poly.entity_id
_entity_poly.type
_entity_poly.pdbx_seq_one_letter_code
_entity_poly.pdbx_strand_id
1 'polypeptide(L)'
;MRKIITLVALFISSVCYGQCPEVSSEVEAMIKQHAESVRGGEYCRTRQVVKTESAEVVLYTIEGPCYKDEQSRPGSCGNHYFRNMTGIIDGKKYEKIVVGGKGSFLAKSLSIDEGVIVVEGLSYAKSDPMCCPSVSGVRKYQFDTGSFVEIEP
;
A
#
# COMPACT_ATOMS: atom_id res chain seq x y z
N MET A 1 -24.48 -57.78 14.41
CA MET A 1 -24.82 -56.34 14.48
C MET A 1 -23.59 -55.54 14.05
N ARG A 2 -23.57 -54.97 12.84
CA ARG A 2 -22.42 -54.20 12.31
C ARG A 2 -22.63 -52.72 12.63
N LYS A 3 -21.73 -52.13 13.42
CA LYS A 3 -21.72 -50.69 13.70
C LYS A 3 -21.04 -49.97 12.54
N ILE A 4 -21.79 -49.16 11.79
CA ILE A 4 -21.27 -48.26 10.77
C ILE A 4 -20.79 -47.00 11.48
N ILE A 5 -19.48 -46.80 11.54
CA ILE A 5 -18.87 -45.57 12.05
C ILE A 5 -18.82 -44.60 10.87
N THR A 6 -19.71 -43.61 10.88
CA THR A 6 -19.73 -42.55 9.86
C THR A 6 -18.67 -41.52 10.24
N LEU A 7 -17.56 -41.50 9.51
CA LEU A 7 -16.49 -40.53 9.68
C LEU A 7 -16.95 -39.20 9.05
N VAL A 8 -17.35 -38.24 9.88
CA VAL A 8 -17.70 -36.89 9.43
C VAL A 8 -16.40 -36.15 9.11
N ALA A 9 -16.10 -35.99 7.82
CA ALA A 9 -15.01 -35.16 7.35
C ALA A 9 -15.34 -33.69 7.58
N LEU A 10 -14.67 -33.07 8.55
CA LEU A 10 -14.78 -31.66 8.86
C LEU A 10 -14.10 -30.86 7.75
N PHE A 11 -14.86 -30.33 6.80
CA PHE A 11 -14.36 -29.38 5.80
C PHE A 11 -14.05 -28.06 6.50
N ILE A 12 -12.79 -27.87 6.87
CA ILE A 12 -12.27 -26.60 7.36
C ILE A 12 -12.23 -25.66 6.17
N SER A 13 -13.31 -24.91 5.94
CA SER A 13 -13.34 -23.81 4.99
C SER A 13 -12.32 -22.76 5.43
N SER A 14 -11.16 -22.74 4.75
CA SER A 14 -10.16 -21.71 4.90
C SER A 14 -10.81 -20.39 4.51
N VAL A 15 -11.04 -19.52 5.49
CA VAL A 15 -11.44 -18.14 5.24
C VAL A 15 -10.30 -17.50 4.45
N CYS A 16 -10.48 -17.35 3.13
CA CYS A 16 -9.60 -16.57 2.29
C CYS A 16 -9.68 -15.10 2.74
N TYR A 17 -8.91 -14.76 3.77
CA TYR A 17 -8.43 -13.40 3.90
C TYR A 17 -7.68 -13.11 2.60
N GLY A 18 -8.22 -12.19 1.79
CA GLY A 18 -7.67 -11.87 0.47
C GLY A 18 -6.17 -11.62 0.60
N GLN A 19 -5.38 -12.50 0.01
CA GLN A 19 -3.93 -12.40 0.04
C GLN A 19 -3.53 -11.09 -0.63
N CYS A 20 -2.58 -10.38 -0.02
CA CYS A 20 -2.04 -9.16 -0.59
C CYS A 20 -1.47 -9.48 -1.98
N PRO A 21 -1.65 -8.60 -2.98
CA PRO A 21 -0.94 -8.70 -4.24
C PRO A 21 0.54 -9.03 -4.04
N GLU A 22 1.02 -10.04 -4.76
CA GLU A 22 2.33 -10.63 -4.55
C GLU A 22 3.45 -9.67 -4.99
N VAL A 23 4.42 -9.48 -4.11
CA VAL A 23 5.65 -8.70 -4.33
C VAL A 23 6.85 -9.55 -3.96
N SER A 24 8.06 -9.14 -4.36
CA SER A 24 9.28 -9.79 -3.87
C SER A 24 9.38 -9.75 -2.34
N SER A 25 10.10 -10.72 -1.77
CA SER A 25 10.36 -10.78 -0.33
C SER A 25 11.06 -9.53 0.21
N GLU A 26 11.86 -8.88 -0.64
CA GLU A 26 12.54 -7.63 -0.31
C GLU A 26 11.56 -6.46 -0.18
N VAL A 27 10.64 -6.30 -1.14
CA VAL A 27 9.59 -5.28 -1.07
C VAL A 27 8.65 -5.54 0.10
N GLU A 28 8.28 -6.80 0.36
CA GLU A 28 7.48 -7.17 1.52
C GLU A 28 8.17 -6.78 2.84
N ALA A 29 9.50 -7.00 2.94
CA ALA A 29 10.28 -6.59 4.11
C ALA A 29 10.29 -5.06 4.29
N MET A 30 10.39 -4.30 3.20
CA MET A 30 10.34 -2.83 3.23
C MET A 30 8.98 -2.31 3.72
N ILE A 31 7.88 -2.89 3.23
CA ILE A 31 6.52 -2.54 3.68
C ILE A 31 6.34 -2.89 5.17
N LYS A 32 6.74 -4.09 5.57
CA LYS A 32 6.64 -4.56 6.96
C LYS A 32 7.44 -3.67 7.91
N GLN A 33 8.70 -3.39 7.57
CA GLN A 33 9.55 -2.48 8.35
C GLN A 33 8.90 -1.10 8.50
N HIS A 34 8.27 -0.58 7.44
CA HIS A 34 7.53 0.67 7.52
C HIS A 34 6.36 0.57 8.49
N ALA A 35 5.47 -0.41 8.31
CA ALA A 35 4.29 -0.59 9.16
C ALA A 35 4.66 -0.70 10.65
N GLU A 36 5.72 -1.45 10.97
CA GLU A 36 6.25 -1.58 12.33
C GLU A 36 6.79 -0.24 12.87
N SER A 37 7.54 0.50 12.05
CA SER A 37 8.14 1.79 12.44
C SER A 37 7.13 2.87 12.83
N VAL A 38 5.93 2.83 12.21
CA VAL A 38 4.83 3.76 12.53
C VAL A 38 3.77 3.09 13.40
N ARG A 39 4.00 1.83 13.80
CA ARG A 39 3.07 1.01 14.57
C ARG A 39 1.67 1.04 13.96
N GLY A 40 1.59 0.90 12.64
CA GLY A 40 0.37 0.83 11.85
C GLY A 40 0.14 -0.58 11.29
N GLY A 41 -0.94 -0.75 10.52
CA GLY A 41 -1.23 -1.98 9.79
C GLY A 41 -1.35 -1.71 8.29
N GLU A 42 -0.84 -2.60 7.46
CA GLU A 42 -1.07 -2.49 6.01
C GLU A 42 -2.50 -2.87 5.65
N TYR A 43 -3.16 -2.06 4.82
CA TYR A 43 -4.43 -2.40 4.20
C TYR A 43 -4.25 -3.02 2.80
N CYS A 44 -3.95 -4.32 2.81
CA CYS A 44 -3.55 -5.09 1.61
C CYS A 44 -4.53 -5.05 0.43
N ARG A 45 -5.83 -4.87 0.67
CA ARG A 45 -6.85 -4.79 -0.40
C ARG A 45 -6.62 -3.63 -1.36
N THR A 46 -5.86 -2.64 -0.93
CA THR A 46 -5.52 -1.48 -1.76
C THR A 46 -4.11 -1.56 -2.33
N ARG A 47 -3.31 -2.59 -2.03
CA ARG A 47 -1.96 -2.71 -2.59
C ARG A 47 -2.06 -2.78 -4.12
N GLN A 48 -1.19 -2.06 -4.81
CA GLN A 48 -1.04 -2.11 -6.27
C GLN A 48 0.42 -2.31 -6.59
N VAL A 49 0.70 -3.15 -7.58
CA VAL A 49 2.06 -3.55 -7.95
C VAL A 49 2.20 -3.37 -9.44
N VAL A 50 3.27 -2.71 -9.85
CA VAL A 50 3.71 -2.64 -11.25
C VAL A 50 5.06 -3.30 -11.35
N LYS A 51 5.19 -4.25 -12.27
CA LYS A 51 6.43 -4.97 -12.56
C LYS A 51 6.82 -4.78 -14.01
N THR A 52 8.10 -4.53 -14.23
CA THR A 52 8.77 -4.55 -15.54
C THR A 52 9.99 -5.47 -15.44
N GLU A 53 10.81 -5.57 -16.49
CA GLU A 53 12.05 -6.35 -16.43
C GLU A 53 13.06 -5.79 -15.42
N SER A 54 13.07 -4.47 -15.22
CA SER A 54 14.03 -3.78 -14.36
C SER A 54 13.45 -3.21 -13.07
N ALA A 55 12.12 -3.18 -12.91
CA ALA A 55 11.48 -2.52 -11.78
C ALA A 55 10.32 -3.31 -11.17
N GLU A 56 10.21 -3.25 -9.84
CA GLU A 56 9.03 -3.61 -9.06
C GLU A 56 8.67 -2.43 -8.16
N VAL A 57 7.56 -1.76 -8.45
CA VAL A 57 7.07 -0.60 -7.69
C VAL A 57 5.73 -0.96 -7.07
N VAL A 58 5.57 -0.64 -5.79
CA VAL A 58 4.35 -0.91 -5.03
C VAL A 58 3.77 0.37 -4.45
N LEU A 59 2.45 0.51 -4.62
CA LEU A 59 1.64 1.49 -3.93
C LEU A 59 0.86 0.76 -2.83
N TYR A 60 1.04 1.15 -1.57
CA TYR A 60 0.47 0.47 -0.41
C TYR A 60 -0.09 1.45 0.61
N THR A 61 -1.01 0.99 1.46
CA THR A 61 -1.67 1.84 2.47
C THR A 61 -1.30 1.36 3.86
N ILE A 62 -0.87 2.28 4.72
CA ILE A 62 -0.78 2.04 6.16
C ILE A 62 -1.94 2.75 6.85
N GLU A 63 -2.70 2.01 7.66
CA GLU A 63 -3.83 2.49 8.46
C GLU A 63 -3.49 2.54 9.95
N GLY A 64 -4.13 3.48 10.64
CA GLY A 64 -4.08 3.65 12.09
C GLY A 64 -2.66 3.78 12.68
N PRO A 65 -1.74 4.55 12.07
CA PRO A 65 -0.38 4.68 12.59
C PRO A 65 -0.39 5.31 13.98
N CYS A 66 0.30 4.67 14.92
CA CYS A 66 0.39 5.11 16.31
C CYS A 66 1.64 5.95 16.59
N TYR A 67 2.65 5.88 15.74
CA TYR A 67 3.92 6.60 15.93
C TYR A 67 4.47 6.41 17.35
N LYS A 68 4.53 7.50 18.13
CA LYS A 68 5.08 7.57 19.49
C LYS A 68 4.10 7.14 20.59
N ASP A 69 2.82 6.89 20.27
CA ASP A 69 1.83 6.48 21.27
C ASP A 69 1.96 4.99 21.61
N GLU A 70 2.93 4.65 22.45
CA GLU A 70 3.25 3.28 22.87
C GLU A 70 2.11 2.55 23.60
N GLN A 71 1.15 3.28 24.19
CA GLN A 71 0.05 2.70 24.96
C GLN A 71 -1.03 2.10 24.06
N SER A 72 -1.20 2.67 22.86
CA SER A 72 -2.18 2.19 21.89
C SER A 72 -1.72 0.93 21.16
N ARG A 73 -2.69 0.08 20.80
CA ARG A 73 -2.45 -1.11 19.97
C ARG A 73 -2.04 -0.67 18.55
N PRO A 74 -0.99 -1.25 17.93
CA PRO A 74 -0.62 -0.92 16.56
C PRO A 74 -1.80 -1.01 15.58
N GLY A 75 -1.93 -0.04 14.68
CA GLY A 75 -3.02 0.05 13.70
C GLY A 75 -4.36 0.54 14.27
N SER A 76 -4.42 0.98 15.53
CA SER A 76 -5.68 1.42 16.16
C SER A 76 -5.77 2.92 16.46
N CYS A 77 -4.74 3.71 16.11
CA CYS A 77 -4.62 5.11 16.48
C CYS A 77 -5.44 6.07 15.61
N GLY A 78 -6.74 5.76 15.45
CA GLY A 78 -7.70 6.55 14.69
C GLY A 78 -7.81 6.16 13.23
N ASN A 79 -8.50 7.01 12.46
CA ASN A 79 -8.85 6.76 11.06
C ASN A 79 -7.90 7.45 10.05
N HIS A 80 -6.66 7.69 10.48
CA HIS A 80 -5.62 8.20 9.60
C HIS A 80 -5.08 7.07 8.75
N TYR A 81 -4.89 7.36 7.46
CA TYR A 81 -4.20 6.46 6.55
C TYR A 81 -3.27 7.27 5.65
N PHE A 82 -2.17 6.64 5.28
CA PHE A 82 -1.20 7.18 4.33
C PHE A 82 -1.03 6.21 3.18
N ARG A 83 -1.01 6.77 1.99
CA ARG A 83 -0.68 6.05 0.78
C ARG A 83 0.79 6.25 0.49
N ASN A 84 1.51 5.15 0.40
CA ASN A 84 2.96 5.13 0.30
C ASN A 84 3.39 4.41 -0.96
N MET A 85 4.53 4.81 -1.49
CA MET A 85 5.18 4.15 -2.62
C MET A 85 6.57 3.70 -2.22
N THR A 86 6.94 2.49 -2.61
CA THR A 86 8.31 1.97 -2.48
C THR A 86 8.60 1.01 -3.64
N GLY A 87 9.84 0.57 -3.81
CA GLY A 87 10.15 -0.38 -4.88
C GLY A 87 11.63 -0.72 -5.02
N ILE A 88 11.90 -1.59 -5.98
CA ILE A 88 13.23 -1.99 -6.42
C ILE A 88 13.37 -1.69 -7.90
N ILE A 89 14.44 -1.01 -8.30
CA ILE A 89 14.72 -0.63 -9.69
C ILE A 89 16.19 -0.88 -9.97
N ASP A 90 16.48 -1.63 -11.04
CA ASP A 90 17.83 -2.09 -11.40
C ASP A 90 18.56 -2.74 -10.21
N GLY A 91 17.82 -3.52 -9.42
CA GLY A 91 18.32 -4.19 -8.20
C GLY A 91 18.58 -3.26 -7.00
N LYS A 92 18.28 -1.96 -7.10
CA LYS A 92 18.44 -0.99 -5.99
C LYS A 92 17.12 -0.75 -5.28
N LYS A 93 17.15 -0.70 -3.95
CA LYS A 93 15.99 -0.37 -3.11
C LYS A 93 15.77 1.13 -3.08
N TYR A 94 14.52 1.54 -3.25
CA TYR A 94 14.10 2.94 -3.16
C TYR A 94 13.22 3.13 -1.93
N GLU A 95 13.66 4.04 -1.06
CA GLU A 95 12.99 4.32 0.19
C GLU A 95 11.54 4.74 -0.02
N LYS A 96 10.71 4.47 0.99
CA LYS A 96 9.30 4.83 0.93
C LYS A 96 9.12 6.35 0.82
N ILE A 97 8.11 6.77 0.06
CA ILE A 97 7.59 8.13 0.11
C ILE A 97 6.08 8.13 0.31
N VAL A 98 5.54 9.20 0.89
CA VAL A 98 4.09 9.41 0.99
C VAL A 98 3.62 10.07 -0.30
N VAL A 99 2.76 9.39 -1.04
CA VAL A 99 2.19 9.88 -2.31
C VAL A 99 0.73 10.30 -2.17
N GLY A 100 0.12 10.07 -1.02
CA GLY A 100 -1.26 10.44 -0.76
C GLY A 100 -1.72 10.10 0.64
N GLY A 101 -2.98 10.38 0.91
CA GLY A 101 -3.60 10.19 2.20
C GLY A 101 -4.86 11.01 2.37
N LYS A 102 -5.50 10.83 3.52
CA LYS A 102 -6.72 11.54 3.87
C LYS A 102 -6.51 13.07 3.80
N GLY A 103 -7.28 13.74 2.96
CA GLY A 103 -7.27 15.21 2.85
C GLY A 103 -6.20 15.81 1.93
N SER A 104 -5.36 14.99 1.27
CA SER A 104 -4.35 15.48 0.34
C SER A 104 -4.61 14.98 -1.07
N PHE A 105 -4.36 13.69 -1.30
CA PHE A 105 -4.48 13.05 -2.60
C PHE A 105 -4.87 11.58 -2.41
N LEU A 106 -5.93 11.16 -3.09
CA LEU A 106 -6.38 9.78 -3.14
C LEU A 106 -5.80 9.11 -4.39
N ALA A 107 -4.61 8.51 -4.25
CA ALA A 107 -4.02 7.74 -5.34
C ALA A 107 -4.81 6.46 -5.63
N LYS A 108 -5.16 6.26 -6.90
CA LYS A 108 -6.05 5.21 -7.40
C LYS A 108 -5.37 4.22 -8.33
N SER A 109 -4.38 4.65 -9.08
CA SER A 109 -3.65 3.80 -10.02
C SER A 109 -2.15 4.08 -9.93
N LEU A 110 -1.37 3.09 -10.34
CA LEU A 110 0.06 3.13 -10.45
C LEU A 110 0.43 2.57 -11.83
N SER A 111 1.30 3.26 -12.54
CA SER A 111 1.88 2.79 -13.80
C SER A 111 3.31 3.28 -13.96
N ILE A 112 4.04 2.70 -14.90
CA ILE A 112 5.38 3.15 -15.31
C ILE A 112 5.31 3.45 -16.80
N ASP A 113 5.65 4.67 -17.18
CA ASP A 113 5.64 5.16 -18.56
C ASP A 113 6.98 5.83 -18.88
N GLU A 114 7.69 5.34 -19.88
CA GLU A 114 9.03 5.85 -20.28
C GLU A 114 10.02 6.03 -19.11
N GLY A 115 9.96 5.16 -18.10
CA GLY A 115 10.81 5.24 -16.91
C GLY A 115 10.36 6.25 -15.86
N VAL A 116 9.20 6.88 -16.03
CA VAL A 116 8.54 7.73 -15.05
C VAL A 116 7.44 6.95 -14.36
N ILE A 117 7.39 6.98 -13.04
CA ILE A 117 6.23 6.44 -12.32
C ILE A 117 5.10 7.45 -12.37
N VAL A 118 3.93 7.00 -12.82
CA VAL A 118 2.72 7.81 -12.89
C VAL A 118 1.72 7.28 -11.86
N VAL A 119 1.32 8.16 -10.95
CA VAL A 119 0.29 7.91 -9.94
C VAL A 119 -0.91 8.79 -10.23
N GLU A 120 -2.00 8.19 -10.69
CA GLU A 120 -3.24 8.92 -10.94
C GLU A 120 -4.18 8.79 -9.73
N GLY A 121 -4.99 9.80 -9.52
CA GLY A 121 -5.83 9.87 -8.34
C GLY A 121 -6.75 11.08 -8.33
N LEU A 122 -7.24 11.41 -7.13
CA LEU A 122 -8.10 12.57 -6.90
C LEU A 122 -7.53 13.48 -5.82
N SER A 123 -7.52 14.77 -6.09
CA SER A 123 -7.27 15.86 -5.13
C SER A 123 -8.60 16.42 -4.60
N TYR A 124 -8.52 17.10 -3.46
CA TYR A 124 -9.66 17.76 -2.84
C TYR A 124 -9.84 19.18 -3.37
N ALA A 125 -11.01 19.49 -3.93
CA ALA A 125 -11.44 20.87 -4.10
C ALA A 125 -11.70 21.52 -2.71
N LYS A 126 -11.71 22.85 -2.66
CA LYS A 126 -12.03 23.59 -1.42
C LYS A 126 -13.42 23.24 -0.86
N SER A 127 -14.35 22.83 -1.72
CA SER A 127 -15.70 22.42 -1.36
C SER A 127 -15.85 20.93 -1.03
N ASP A 128 -14.81 20.12 -1.28
CA ASP A 128 -14.93 18.68 -1.10
C ASP A 128 -14.94 18.32 0.39
N PRO A 129 -15.85 17.44 0.83
CA PRO A 129 -15.72 16.85 2.14
C PRO A 129 -14.49 15.92 2.17
N MET A 130 -13.87 15.78 3.34
CA MET A 130 -12.63 14.99 3.53
C MET A 130 -12.75 13.51 3.13
N CYS A 131 -13.96 12.99 2.97
CA CYS A 131 -14.20 11.62 2.50
C CYS A 131 -14.09 11.46 0.97
N CYS A 132 -14.28 12.55 0.23
CA CYS A 132 -14.81 12.46 -1.13
C CYS A 132 -14.14 13.50 -2.03
N PRO A 133 -12.86 13.32 -2.35
CA PRO A 133 -12.17 14.18 -3.32
C PRO A 133 -12.83 14.03 -4.70
N SER A 134 -12.84 15.11 -5.49
CA SER A 134 -13.54 15.15 -6.78
C SER A 134 -12.67 15.57 -7.97
N VAL A 135 -11.49 16.14 -7.73
CA VAL A 135 -10.65 16.72 -8.80
C VAL A 135 -9.62 15.70 -9.25
N SER A 136 -9.68 15.25 -10.51
CA SER A 136 -8.65 14.38 -11.07
C SER A 136 -7.27 15.01 -11.00
N GLY A 137 -6.26 14.22 -10.63
CA GLY A 137 -4.88 14.65 -10.56
C GLY A 137 -3.92 13.52 -10.90
N VAL A 138 -2.75 13.91 -11.36
CA VAL A 138 -1.65 13.01 -11.69
C VAL A 138 -0.42 13.51 -10.95
N ARG A 139 0.32 12.58 -10.35
CA ARG A 139 1.65 12.83 -9.79
C ARG A 139 2.65 11.97 -10.55
N LYS A 140 3.78 12.56 -10.92
CA LYS A 140 4.85 11.89 -11.66
C LYS A 140 6.08 11.84 -10.79
N TYR A 141 6.79 10.72 -10.82
CA TYR A 141 8.00 10.52 -10.04
C TYR A 141 9.13 10.00 -10.92
N GLN A 142 10.30 10.61 -10.76
CA GLN A 142 11.56 10.10 -11.29
C GLN A 142 12.40 9.47 -10.19
N PHE A 143 13.37 8.68 -10.64
CA PHE A 143 14.36 8.03 -9.78
C PHE A 143 15.54 8.97 -9.58
N ASP A 144 15.80 9.36 -8.35
CA ASP A 144 17.00 10.12 -8.00
C ASP A 144 17.61 9.59 -6.70
N THR A 145 18.90 9.28 -6.74
CA THR A 145 19.75 8.98 -5.57
C THR A 145 19.10 8.12 -4.46
N GLY A 146 18.35 7.09 -4.83
CA GLY A 146 17.75 6.12 -3.87
C GLY A 146 16.39 6.52 -3.30
N SER A 147 15.78 7.59 -3.80
CA SER A 147 14.41 8.01 -3.47
C SER A 147 13.61 8.27 -4.74
N PHE A 148 12.29 8.29 -4.59
CA PHE A 148 11.39 8.83 -5.60
C PHE A 148 11.32 10.35 -5.43
N VAL A 149 11.50 11.09 -6.52
CA VAL A 149 11.40 12.55 -6.55
C VAL A 149 10.20 12.94 -7.40
N GLU A 150 9.27 13.69 -6.81
CA GLU A 150 8.11 14.21 -7.54
C GLU A 150 8.60 15.24 -8.56
N ILE A 151 8.20 15.08 -9.81
CA ILE A 151 8.49 16.03 -10.89
C ILE A 151 7.21 16.77 -11.26
N GLU A 152 7.34 18.03 -11.66
CA GLU A 152 6.19 18.79 -12.13
C GLU A 152 5.60 18.14 -13.40
N PRO A 153 4.26 18.16 -13.56
CA PRO A 153 3.57 17.56 -14.69
C PRO A 153 4.08 17.99 -16.07
#